data_AF-A0A1S8AT02-F1
#
_entry.id   AF-A0A1S8AT02-F1
#
_cell.length_a   1.000
_cell.length_b   1.000
_cell.length_c   1.000
_cell.angle_alpha   90.00
_cell.angle_beta   90.00
_cell.angle_gamma   90.00
#
_symmetry.space_group_name_H-M   'P 1'
#
loop_
_entity.id
_entity.type
_entity.pdbx_description
1 polymer ?
#
loop_
_entity_poly.entity_id
_entity_poly.type
_entity_poly.pdbx_seq_one_letter_code
_entity_poly.pdbx_strand_id
1 'polypeptide(L)' 'MEPQAFLAATLVAHVGFAIFVTAHGHLTGRDPGKWPFVTLAFGLAGIAAYFFYDESSDSSP' A
#
# COMPACT_ATOMS: atom_id res chain seq x y z
N MET A 1 1.29 -8.94 17.49
CA MET A 1 2.00 -8.14 16.48
C MET A 1 1.70 -6.70 16.78
N GLU A 2 2.69 -5.83 16.88
CA GLU A 2 2.41 -4.43 17.15
C GLU A 2 1.72 -3.78 15.93
N PRO A 3 0.67 -2.97 16.12
CA PRO A 3 -0.09 -2.29 15.06
C PRO A 3 0.81 -1.56 14.04
N GLN A 4 1.81 -0.86 14.56
CA GLN A 4 2.89 -0.19 13.84
C GLN A 4 3.72 -1.12 12.93
N ALA A 5 3.98 -2.37 13.33
CA ALA A 5 4.72 -3.32 12.51
C ALA A 5 3.90 -3.82 11.32
N PHE A 6 2.58 -3.98 11.48
CA PHE A 6 1.66 -4.35 10.40
C PHE A 6 1.54 -3.22 9.37
N LEU A 7 1.43 -1.97 9.84
CA LEU A 7 1.44 -0.78 8.99
C LEU A 7 2.74 -0.65 8.20
N ALA A 8 3.88 -0.78 8.87
CA ALA A 8 5.19 -0.72 8.23
C ALA A 8 5.36 -1.82 7.17
N ALA A 9 4.97 -3.07 7.50
CA ALA A 9 5.04 -4.18 6.57
C ALA A 9 4.13 -3.96 5.35
N THR A 10 2.90 -3.46 5.56
CA THR A 10 1.95 -3.18 4.48
C THR A 10 2.44 -2.06 3.57
N LEU A 11 2.98 -0.98 4.14
CA LEU A 11 3.57 0.13 3.39
C LEU A 11 4.77 -0.35 2.57
N VAL A 12 5.70 -1.08 3.18
CA VAL A 12 6.89 -1.62 2.51
C VAL A 12 6.49 -2.57 1.38
N ALA A 13 5.50 -3.44 1.61
CA ALA A 13 4.99 -4.35 0.58
C ALA A 13 4.39 -3.57 -0.62
N HIS A 14 3.55 -2.56 -0.37
CA HIS A 14 2.92 -1.79 -1.44
C HIS A 14 3.90 -0.89 -2.19
N VAL A 15 4.83 -0.23 -1.48
CA VAL A 15 5.89 0.59 -2.09
C VAL A 15 6.84 -0.29 -2.90
N GLY A 16 7.28 -1.43 -2.35
CA GLY A 16 8.10 -2.40 -3.05
C GLY A 16 7.42 -2.97 -4.29
N PHE A 17 6.12 -3.27 -4.20
CA PHE A 17 5.34 -3.76 -5.33
C PHE A 17 5.13 -2.69 -6.42
N ALA A 18 4.91 -1.43 -6.04
CA ALA A 18 4.83 -0.31 -6.98
C ALA A 18 6.15 -0.07 -7.72
N ILE A 19 7.29 -0.14 -7.01
CA ILE A 19 8.63 -0.06 -7.60
C ILE A 19 8.85 -1.24 -8.55
N PHE A 20 8.49 -2.47 -8.14
CA PHE A 20 8.65 -3.68 -8.95
C PHE A 20 7.85 -3.60 -10.26
N VAL A 21 6.57 -3.21 -10.21
CA VAL A 21 5.73 -3.07 -11.41
C VAL A 21 6.28 -1.99 -12.35
N THR A 22 6.78 -0.88 -11.81
CA THR A 22 7.38 0.21 -12.59
C THR A 22 8.68 -0.24 -13.26
N ALA A 23 9.57 -0.89 -12.51
CA ALA A 23 10.84 -1.41 -13.02
C ALA A 23 10.62 -2.52 -14.07
N HIS A 24 9.67 -3.42 -13.84
CA HIS A 24 9.29 -4.47 -14.79
C HIS A 24 8.73 -3.87 -16.09
N GLY A 25 7.87 -2.85 -16.01
CA GLY A 25 7.36 -2.14 -17.19
C GLY A 25 8.47 -1.48 -18.00
N HIS A 26 9.38 -0.78 -17.31
CA HIS A 26 10.56 -0.17 -17.94
C HIS A 26 11.48 -1.20 -18.61
N LEU A 27 11.77 -2.32 -17.94
CA LEU A 27 12.65 -3.38 -18.46
C LEU A 27 12.03 -4.14 -19.63
N THR A 28 10.71 -4.31 -19.65
CA THR A 28 10.00 -5.03 -20.73
C THR A 28 9.59 -4.14 -21.89
N GLY A 29 9.95 -2.84 -21.87
CA GLY A 29 9.58 -1.88 -22.90
C GLY A 29 8.07 -1.66 -23.01
N ARG A 30 7.31 -2.07 -21.99
CA ARG A 30 5.85 -1.97 -21.96
C ARG A 30 5.48 -0.79 -21.07
N ASP A 31 4.86 0.21 -21.68
CA ASP A 31 4.43 1.41 -20.97
C ASP A 31 3.55 0.98 -19.77
N PRO A 32 3.99 1.23 -18.52
CA PRO A 32 3.26 0.82 -17.34
C PRO A 32 1.96 1.62 -17.18
N GLY A 33 1.75 2.68 -17.97
CA GLY A 33 0.56 3.51 -17.95
C GLY A 33 0.27 4.02 -16.55
N LYS A 34 -0.97 3.84 -16.11
CA LYS A 34 -1.46 4.28 -14.79
C LYS A 34 -1.23 3.27 -13.66
N TRP A 35 -0.71 2.07 -13.94
CA TRP A 35 -0.57 1.03 -12.93
C TRP A 35 0.18 1.45 -11.67
N PRO A 36 1.32 2.17 -11.74
CA PRO A 36 2.03 2.62 -10.54
C PRO A 36 1.16 3.49 -9.63
N PHE A 37 0.29 4.33 -10.22
CA PHE A 37 -0.64 5.18 -9.48
C PHE A 37 -1.80 4.40 -8.88
N VAL A 38 -2.28 3.35 -9.55
CA VAL A 38 -3.32 2.46 -9.01
C VAL A 38 -2.77 1.71 -7.79
N THR A 39 -1.53 1.21 -7.85
CA THR A 39 -0.88 0.56 -6.71
C THR A 39 -0.67 1.52 -5.55
N LEU A 40 -0.32 2.77 -5.85
CA LEU A 40 -0.15 3.83 -4.85
C LEU A 40 -1.49 4.19 -4.18
N ALA A 41 -2.57 4.32 -4.96
CA ALA A 41 -3.91 4.59 -4.45
C ALA A 41 -4.42 3.44 -3.56
N PHE A 42 -4.14 2.20 -3.93
CA PHE A 42 -4.44 1.02 -3.09
C PHE A 42 -3.65 1.03 -1.79
N GLY A 43 -2.36 1.39 -1.83
CA GLY A 43 -1.55 1.57 -0.63
C GLY A 43 -2.12 2.63 0.32
N LEU A 44 -2.57 3.77 -0.22
CA LEU A 44 -3.18 4.85 0.57
C LEU A 44 -4.54 4.44 1.15
N ALA A 45 -5.35 3.70 0.38
CA ALA A 45 -6.62 3.15 0.85
C ALA A 45 -6.41 2.14 2.00
N GLY A 46 -5.34 1.33 1.94
CA GLY A 46 -4.96 0.41 3.02
C GLY A 46 -4.60 1.14 4.33
N ILE A 47 -3.83 2.24 4.23
CA ILE A 47 -3.49 3.07 5.40
C ILE A 47 -4.76 3.71 5.98
N ALA A 48 -5.64 4.25 5.13
CA ALA A 48 -6.89 4.84 5.56
C ALA A 48 -7.78 3.83 6.27
N ALA A 49 -7.99 2.64 5.69
CA ALA A 49 -8.77 1.58 6.30
C ALA A 49 -8.22 1.17 7.68
N TYR A 50 -6.90 1.19 7.86
CA TYR A 50 -6.27 0.89 9.14
C TYR A 50 -6.58 1.94 10.21
N PHE A 51 -6.43 3.23 9.92
CA PHE A 51 -6.77 4.31 10.86
C PHE A 51 -8.26 4.28 11.24
N PHE A 52 -9.15 4.06 10.27
CA PHE A 52 -10.58 3.90 10.54
C PHE A 52 -10.90 2.64 11.37
N TYR A 53 -10.15 1.55 11.18
CA TYR A 53 -10.33 0.32 11.95
C TYR A 53 -9.81 0.45 13.39
N ASP A 54 -8.68 1.12 13.60
CA ASP A 54 -8.08 1.39 14.91
C ASP A 54 -9.02 2.28 15.76
N GLU A 55 -9.54 3.37 15.18
CA GLU A 55 -10.52 4.25 15.85
C GLU A 55 -11.83 3.53 16.20
N SER A 56 -12.30 2.64 15.30
CA SER A 56 -13.49 1.82 15.57
C SER A 56 -13.26 0.77 16.66
N SER A 57 -12.01 0.33 16.85
CA SER A 57 -11.63 -0.68 17.84
C SER A 57 -11.46 -0.11 19.25
N ASP A 58 -11.00 1.14 19.36
CA ASP A 58 -10.81 1.86 20.63
C ASP A 58 -12.13 2.47 21.18
N SER A 59 -13.22 2.36 20.40
CA SER A 59 -14.56 2.89 20.73
C SER A 59 -15.47 1.91 21.49
N SER A 60 -14.96 0.77 21.99
CA SER A 60 -15.76 -0.16 22.81
C SER A 60 -15.70 0.20 24.30
N PRO A 61 -16.85 0.33 25.00
CA PRO A 61 -16.91 0.58 26.45
C PRO A 61 -16.51 -0.63 27.30
#